data_AF-A0A952WWH1-F1
#
_entry.id   AF-A0A952WWH1-F1
#
_cell.length_a   1.000
_cell.length_b   1.000
_cell.length_c   1.000
_cell.angle_alpha   90.00
_cell.angle_beta   90.00
_cell.angle_gamma   90.00
#
_symmetry.space_group_name_H-M   'P 1'
#
loop_
_entity.id
_entity.type
_entity.pdbx_description
1 polymer ?
#
loop_
_entity_poly.entity_id
_entity_poly.type
_entity_poly.pdbx_seq_one_letter_code
_entity_poly.pdbx_strand_id
1 'polypeptide(L)'
;MTLPQVCEPLFQWACRLNRSIRKGVAPPAAQAREEAAAVLAEASARAEQAGIAERLARTEPVLLYFADFTARALPDAAQWPSLAQERGLEGGDEDFFDRLDETLRDSSSDATEQIAVFYTCMGLGFSGWYTGQPEVLRRKMQECAARLRPQIDADPTARVTPEAYEHVNTADLTEPPARRLGALLIVAAGLALTLLVANAVAYIQKRAELKSSLDVIIRAAEGVTGTGGAK
;
A
#
# COMPACT_ATOMS: atom_id res chain seq x y z
N MET A 1 21.92 13.74 9.43
CA MET A 1 22.09 12.30 9.12
C MET A 1 21.21 11.54 10.10
N THR A 2 20.29 10.72 9.61
CA THR A 2 19.33 9.96 10.44
C THR A 2 19.87 8.57 10.76
N LEU A 3 19.33 7.91 11.79
CA LEU A 3 19.75 6.55 12.15
C LEU A 3 19.63 5.55 10.98
N PRO A 4 18.54 5.51 10.18
CA PRO A 4 18.47 4.62 9.03
C PRO A 4 19.59 4.86 7.99
N GLN A 5 19.99 6.11 7.77
CA GLN A 5 21.07 6.45 6.84
C GLN A 5 22.44 5.93 7.31
N VAL A 6 22.64 5.87 8.63
CA VAL A 6 23.87 5.30 9.20
C VAL A 6 23.87 3.78 9.11
N CYS A 7 22.72 3.14 9.25
CA CYS A 7 22.57 1.68 9.14
C CYS A 7 22.52 1.19 7.68
N GLU A 8 22.27 2.08 6.71
CA GLU A 8 22.14 1.78 5.29
C GLU A 8 23.25 0.87 4.72
N PRO A 9 24.55 1.08 5.03
CA PRO A 9 25.61 0.18 4.57
C PRO A 9 25.41 -1.28 4.96
N LEU A 10 24.86 -1.56 6.15
CA LEU A 10 24.55 -2.91 6.63
C LEU A 10 23.39 -3.53 5.84
N PHE A 11 22.34 -2.75 5.57
CA PHE A 11 21.22 -3.20 4.75
C PHE A 11 21.66 -3.53 3.33
N GLN A 12 22.55 -2.71 2.75
CA GLN A 12 23.12 -2.98 1.44
C GLN A 12 24.04 -4.21 1.46
N TRP A 13 24.82 -4.41 2.52
CA TRP A 13 25.60 -5.63 2.71
C TRP A 13 24.69 -6.87 2.70
N ALA A 14 23.60 -6.87 3.49
CA ALA A 14 22.64 -7.97 3.53
C ALA A 14 22.00 -8.22 2.15
N CYS A 15 21.63 -7.16 1.42
CA CYS A 15 21.12 -7.27 0.06
C CYS A 15 22.14 -7.89 -0.91
N ARG A 16 23.41 -7.46 -0.85
CA ARG A 16 24.49 -7.99 -1.68
C ARG A 16 24.76 -9.46 -1.37
N LEU A 17 24.78 -9.82 -0.09
CA LEU A 17 24.97 -11.20 0.37
C LEU A 17 23.83 -12.12 -0.12
N ASN A 18 22.58 -11.72 0.10
CA ASN A 18 21.43 -12.48 -0.39
C ASN A 18 21.46 -12.65 -1.92
N ARG A 19 21.91 -11.63 -2.65
CA ARG A 19 22.06 -11.69 -4.11
C ARG A 19 23.20 -12.63 -4.54
N SER A 20 24.33 -12.65 -3.83
CA SER A 20 25.45 -13.53 -4.15
C SER A 20 25.10 -15.00 -3.88
N ILE A 21 24.41 -15.28 -2.77
CA ILE A 21 23.87 -16.60 -2.44
C ILE A 21 22.94 -17.12 -3.54
N ARG A 22 21.95 -16.32 -3.96
CA ARG A 22 21.02 -16.70 -5.04
C ARG A 22 21.69 -16.95 -6.39
N LYS A 23 22.86 -16.34 -6.63
CA LYS A 23 23.67 -16.54 -7.83
C LYS A 23 24.67 -17.69 -7.71
N GLY A 24 24.72 -18.39 -6.58
CA GLY A 24 25.67 -19.48 -6.34
C GLY A 24 27.13 -19.01 -6.18
N VAL A 25 27.35 -17.73 -5.89
CA VAL A 25 28.68 -17.13 -5.68
C VAL A 25 28.79 -16.57 -4.25
N ALA A 26 28.24 -17.30 -3.29
CA ALA A 26 28.29 -16.91 -1.89
C ALA A 26 29.75 -16.85 -1.40
N PRO A 27 30.16 -15.76 -0.72
CA PRO A 27 31.45 -15.73 -0.05
C PRO A 27 31.47 -16.73 1.12
N PRO A 28 32.64 -17.20 1.56
CA PRO A 28 32.77 -18.00 2.78
C PRO A 28 32.25 -17.25 4.01
N ALA A 29 31.70 -17.96 5.00
CA ALA A 29 31.12 -17.36 6.20
C ALA A 29 32.10 -16.45 6.96
N ALA A 30 33.38 -16.82 7.06
CA ALA A 30 34.40 -16.00 7.69
C ALA A 30 34.59 -14.64 6.99
N GLN A 31 34.65 -14.64 5.65
CA GLN A 31 34.76 -13.42 4.86
C GLN A 31 33.50 -12.55 5.01
N ALA A 32 32.31 -13.14 4.89
CA ALA A 32 31.05 -12.43 5.06
C ALA A 32 30.93 -11.79 6.45
N ARG A 33 31.47 -12.44 7.48
CA ARG A 33 31.52 -11.94 8.85
C ARG A 33 32.48 -10.76 9.00
N GLU A 34 33.68 -10.84 8.42
CA GLU A 34 34.62 -9.70 8.40
C GLU A 34 34.01 -8.48 7.70
N GLU A 35 33.32 -8.69 6.57
CA GLU A 35 32.60 -7.64 5.85
C GLU A 35 31.47 -7.04 6.71
N ALA A 36 30.67 -7.86 7.38
CA ALA A 36 29.61 -7.40 8.29
C ALA A 36 30.18 -6.57 9.45
N ALA A 37 31.24 -7.05 10.09
CA ALA A 37 31.89 -6.37 11.20
C ALA A 37 32.51 -5.04 10.78
N ALA A 38 33.15 -4.98 9.60
CA ALA A 38 33.70 -3.74 9.04
C ALA A 38 32.59 -2.71 8.77
N VAL A 39 31.46 -3.16 8.22
CA VAL A 39 30.30 -2.29 7.95
C VAL A 39 29.64 -1.77 9.23
N LEU A 40 29.55 -2.60 10.27
CA LEU A 40 29.06 -2.18 11.60
C LEU A 40 30.01 -1.16 12.24
N ALA A 41 31.32 -1.37 12.15
CA ALA A 41 32.31 -0.42 12.66
C ALA A 41 32.25 0.93 11.92
N GLU A 42 32.06 0.89 10.60
CA GLU A 42 31.84 2.09 9.80
C GLU A 42 30.55 2.83 10.21
N ALA A 43 29.45 2.10 10.44
CA ALA A 43 28.21 2.67 10.95
C ALA A 43 28.42 3.37 12.31
N SER A 44 29.17 2.75 13.23
CA SER A 44 29.54 3.36 14.51
C SER A 44 30.33 4.65 14.35
N ALA A 45 31.36 4.65 13.50
CA ALA A 45 32.15 5.87 13.23
C ALA A 45 31.31 7.00 12.62
N ARG A 46 30.39 6.65 11.71
CA ARG A 46 29.44 7.61 11.11
C ARG A 46 28.46 8.15 12.16
N ALA A 47 27.96 7.31 13.06
CA ALA A 47 27.07 7.74 14.15
C ALA A 47 27.76 8.71 15.12
N GLU A 48 29.03 8.46 15.45
CA GLU A 48 29.85 9.36 16.27
C GLU A 48 30.00 10.73 15.61
N GLN A 49 30.35 10.78 14.33
CA GLN A 49 30.50 12.02 13.57
C GLN A 49 29.20 12.83 13.48
N ALA A 50 28.05 12.17 13.47
CA ALA A 50 26.74 12.82 13.46
C ALA A 50 26.15 13.11 14.85
N GLY A 51 26.85 12.74 15.94
CA GLY A 51 26.35 12.94 17.30
C GLY A 51 25.12 12.07 17.65
N ILE A 52 24.96 10.91 17.01
CA ILE A 52 23.85 9.97 17.25
C ILE A 52 24.33 8.60 17.76
N ALA A 53 25.56 8.53 18.26
CA ALA A 53 26.19 7.30 18.75
C ALA A 53 25.35 6.56 19.80
N GLU A 54 24.76 7.28 20.78
CA GLU A 54 23.89 6.67 21.79
C GLU A 54 22.64 6.02 21.19
N ARG A 55 22.06 6.63 20.14
CA ARG A 55 20.89 6.05 19.46
C ARG A 55 21.28 4.78 18.74
N LEU A 56 22.42 4.79 18.04
CA LEU A 56 22.94 3.59 17.39
C LEU A 56 23.24 2.50 18.42
N ALA A 57 23.85 2.82 19.56
CA ALA A 57 24.17 1.85 20.61
C ALA A 57 22.91 1.14 21.14
N ARG A 58 21.78 1.86 21.28
CA ARG A 58 20.48 1.24 21.64
C ARG A 58 19.93 0.32 20.56
N THR A 59 20.24 0.58 19.29
CA THR A 59 19.79 -0.21 18.13
C THR A 59 20.80 -1.28 17.70
N GLU A 60 22.05 -1.24 18.19
CA GLU A 60 23.12 -2.18 17.84
C GLU A 60 22.69 -3.65 18.02
N PRO A 61 22.01 -4.07 19.12
CA PRO A 61 21.54 -5.45 19.25
C PRO A 61 20.67 -5.90 18.08
N VAL A 62 19.76 -5.04 17.61
CA VAL A 62 18.85 -5.29 16.50
C VAL A 62 19.62 -5.55 15.21
N LEU A 63 20.68 -4.76 14.96
CA LEU A 63 21.53 -4.88 13.79
C LEU A 63 22.37 -6.17 13.84
N LEU A 64 22.87 -6.55 15.02
CA LEU A 64 23.63 -7.80 15.22
C LEU A 64 22.75 -9.02 14.98
N TYR A 65 21.53 -9.05 15.55
CA TYR A 65 20.56 -10.12 15.30
C TYR A 65 20.19 -10.21 13.82
N PHE A 66 20.00 -9.07 13.16
CA PHE A 66 19.74 -9.04 11.72
C PHE A 66 20.89 -9.60 10.89
N ALA A 67 22.13 -9.24 11.21
CA ALA A 67 23.32 -9.74 10.52
C ALA A 67 23.47 -11.26 10.69
N ASP A 68 23.34 -11.75 11.92
CA ASP A 68 23.41 -13.18 12.24
C ASP A 68 22.28 -13.96 11.56
N PHE A 69 21.05 -13.42 11.54
CA PHE A 69 19.93 -14.02 10.82
C PHE A 69 20.19 -14.09 9.31
N THR A 70 20.70 -13.00 8.73
CA THR A 70 21.03 -12.94 7.29
C THR A 70 22.08 -13.98 6.92
N ALA A 71 23.08 -14.17 7.78
CA ALA A 71 24.13 -15.16 7.57
C ALA A 71 23.64 -16.62 7.60
N ARG A 72 22.48 -16.92 8.20
CA ARG A 72 21.89 -18.27 8.16
C ARG A 72 21.57 -18.76 6.75
N ALA A 73 21.48 -17.84 5.78
CA ALA A 73 21.28 -18.18 4.37
C ALA A 73 22.56 -18.66 3.65
N LEU A 74 23.74 -18.54 4.28
CA LEU A 74 25.00 -18.99 3.70
C LEU A 74 25.08 -20.52 3.60
N PRO A 75 25.73 -21.08 2.56
CA PRO A 75 25.91 -22.52 2.42
C PRO A 75 26.66 -23.17 3.59
N ASP A 76 27.59 -22.43 4.19
CA ASP A 76 28.45 -22.80 5.31
C ASP A 76 28.04 -22.09 6.61
N ALA A 77 26.76 -21.72 6.77
CA ALA A 77 26.24 -20.99 7.93
C ALA A 77 26.59 -21.60 9.30
N ALA A 78 26.84 -22.91 9.38
CA ALA A 78 27.30 -23.57 10.61
C ALA A 78 28.67 -23.08 11.11
N GLN A 79 29.48 -22.49 10.21
CA GLN A 79 30.78 -21.91 10.53
C GLN A 79 30.69 -20.42 10.88
N TRP A 80 29.50 -19.80 10.79
CA TRP A 80 29.31 -18.40 11.11
C TRP A 80 29.51 -18.15 12.60
N PRO A 81 30.50 -17.36 13.01
CA PRO A 81 30.63 -16.93 14.39
C PRO A 81 29.62 -15.81 14.65
N SER A 82 28.65 -16.07 15.53
CA SER A 82 27.58 -15.11 15.84
C SER A 82 28.15 -13.81 16.40
N LEU A 83 27.87 -12.71 15.70
CA LEU A 83 28.28 -11.37 16.12
C LEU A 83 27.54 -10.93 17.38
N ALA A 84 26.28 -11.36 17.55
CA ALA A 84 25.52 -11.08 18.76
C ALA A 84 26.09 -11.79 19.99
N GLN A 85 26.45 -13.08 19.88
CA GLN A 85 27.03 -13.85 20.98
C GLN A 85 28.40 -13.29 21.42
N GLU A 86 29.22 -12.81 20.48
CA GLU A 86 30.49 -12.14 20.80
C GLU A 86 30.31 -10.88 21.64
N ARG A 87 29.14 -10.23 21.54
CA ARG A 87 28.75 -9.08 22.36
C ARG A 87 27.99 -9.45 23.63
N GLY A 88 27.90 -10.75 23.95
CA GLY A 88 27.20 -11.25 25.14
C GLY A 88 25.68 -11.13 25.04
N LEU A 89 25.13 -11.05 23.83
CA LEU A 89 23.69 -10.97 23.60
C LEU A 89 23.11 -12.37 23.41
N GLU A 90 22.32 -12.84 24.38
CA GLU A 90 21.77 -14.21 24.38
C GLU A 90 20.31 -14.30 23.87
N GLY A 91 19.60 -13.17 23.78
CA GLY A 91 18.17 -13.13 23.47
C GLY A 91 17.79 -13.32 22.00
N GLY A 92 18.77 -13.23 21.08
CA GLY A 92 18.62 -13.54 19.65
C GLY A 92 17.35 -12.98 19.01
N ASP A 93 16.54 -13.89 18.44
CA ASP A 93 15.38 -13.56 17.63
C ASP A 93 14.14 -13.10 18.44
N GLU A 94 14.05 -13.44 19.73
CA GLU A 94 12.94 -13.03 20.63
C GLU A 94 13.16 -11.59 21.13
N ASP A 95 14.39 -11.30 21.59
CA ASP A 95 14.77 -9.96 22.06
C ASP A 95 14.61 -8.88 20.97
N PHE A 96 14.74 -9.25 19.70
CA PHE A 96 14.42 -8.36 18.59
C PHE A 96 12.98 -7.83 18.65
N PHE A 97 12.00 -8.73 18.84
CA PHE A 97 10.58 -8.35 18.82
C PHE A 97 10.14 -7.73 20.14
N ASP A 98 10.74 -8.13 21.26
CA ASP A 98 10.51 -7.48 22.55
C ASP A 98 10.96 -6.02 22.53
N ARG A 99 12.14 -5.74 21.97
CA ARG A 99 12.62 -4.37 21.75
C ARG A 99 11.76 -3.59 20.77
N LEU A 100 11.27 -4.24 19.70
CA LEU A 100 10.34 -3.60 18.78
C LEU A 100 9.07 -3.15 19.51
N ASP A 101 8.49 -4.02 20.34
CA ASP A 101 7.27 -3.75 21.07
C ASP A 101 7.46 -2.68 22.15
N GLU A 102 8.63 -2.64 22.79
CA GLU A 102 9.02 -1.54 23.66
C GLU A 102 9.14 -0.21 22.88
N THR A 103 9.82 -0.22 21.74
CA THR A 103 10.04 0.97 20.90
C THR A 103 8.73 1.50 20.32
N LEU A 104 7.78 0.62 19.96
CA LEU A 104 6.45 1.01 19.48
C LEU A 104 5.63 1.77 20.54
N ARG A 105 5.87 1.51 21.83
CA ARG A 105 5.19 2.20 22.94
C ARG A 105 5.77 3.59 23.22
N ASP A 106 7.06 3.81 22.97
CA ASP A 106 7.69 5.13 23.10
C ASP A 106 7.25 6.02 21.94
N SER A 107 6.65 7.19 22.16
CA SER A 107 6.18 8.12 21.12
C SER A 107 7.23 9.12 20.63
N SER A 108 8.48 9.01 21.10
CA SER A 108 9.56 9.93 20.74
C SER A 108 9.93 9.90 19.23
N SER A 109 10.57 10.99 18.78
CA SER A 109 11.16 11.06 17.43
C SER A 109 12.27 10.02 17.27
N ASP A 110 13.07 9.82 18.33
CA ASP A 110 14.17 8.85 18.36
C ASP A 110 13.64 7.41 18.18
N ALA A 111 12.55 7.05 18.86
CA ALA A 111 11.90 5.77 18.67
C ALA A 111 11.35 5.60 17.25
N THR A 112 10.91 6.69 16.61
CA THR A 112 10.44 6.63 15.22
C THR A 112 11.57 6.29 14.24
N GLU A 113 12.76 6.85 14.43
CA GLU A 113 13.95 6.47 13.64
C GLU A 113 14.39 5.02 13.90
N GLN A 114 14.26 4.54 15.14
CA GLN A 114 14.55 3.13 15.47
C GLN A 114 13.54 2.18 14.81
N ILE A 115 12.25 2.52 14.82
CA ILE A 115 11.20 1.76 14.13
C ILE A 115 11.47 1.67 12.64
N ALA A 116 12.04 2.70 12.02
CA ALA A 116 12.46 2.63 10.63
C ALA A 116 13.54 1.55 10.40
N VAL A 117 14.49 1.40 11.32
CA VAL A 117 15.49 0.33 11.28
C VAL A 117 14.83 -1.05 11.43
N PHE A 118 13.96 -1.25 12.41
CA PHE A 118 13.21 -2.51 12.59
C PHE A 118 12.39 -2.86 11.35
N TYR A 119 11.66 -1.89 10.81
CA TYR A 119 10.84 -2.04 9.61
C TYR A 119 11.68 -2.47 8.41
N THR A 120 12.86 -1.86 8.21
CA THR A 120 13.78 -2.25 7.15
C THR A 120 14.30 -3.68 7.35
N CYS A 121 14.72 -4.06 8.56
CA CYS A 121 15.16 -5.43 8.85
C CYS A 121 14.08 -6.46 8.48
N MET A 122 12.83 -6.24 8.92
CA MET A 122 11.70 -7.11 8.58
C MET A 122 11.40 -7.11 7.06
N GLY A 123 11.45 -5.94 6.42
CA GLY A 123 11.27 -5.80 4.97
C GLY A 123 12.34 -6.51 4.13
N LEU A 124 13.55 -6.65 4.67
CA LEU A 124 14.64 -7.43 4.08
C LEU A 124 14.56 -8.94 4.36
N GLY A 125 13.53 -9.38 5.07
CA GLY A 125 13.23 -10.80 5.30
C GLY A 125 13.58 -11.31 6.69
N PHE A 126 13.91 -10.44 7.64
CA PHE A 126 14.04 -10.85 9.03
C PHE A 126 12.70 -11.34 9.58
N SER A 127 12.63 -12.62 9.93
CA SER A 127 11.44 -13.23 10.53
C SER A 127 11.63 -13.66 11.98
N GLY A 128 12.88 -13.93 12.38
CA GLY A 128 13.24 -14.33 13.74
C GLY A 128 12.31 -15.40 14.33
N TRP A 129 11.80 -15.15 15.53
CA TRP A 129 10.90 -16.04 16.28
C TRP A 129 9.57 -16.32 15.54
N TYR A 130 9.13 -15.41 14.66
CA TYR A 130 7.91 -15.56 13.86
C TYR A 130 8.14 -16.26 12.52
N THR A 131 9.25 -16.97 12.35
CA THR A 131 9.49 -17.81 11.17
C THR A 131 8.34 -18.82 11.00
N GLY A 132 7.74 -18.85 9.81
CA GLY A 132 6.55 -19.66 9.53
C GLY A 132 5.21 -19.03 9.91
N GLN A 133 5.21 -17.83 10.51
CA GLN A 133 4.01 -17.08 10.91
C GLN A 133 3.89 -15.72 10.18
N PRO A 134 3.70 -15.72 8.84
CA PRO A 134 3.74 -14.49 8.05
C PRO A 134 2.66 -13.47 8.43
N GLU A 135 1.51 -13.91 8.95
CA GLU A 135 0.44 -13.00 9.36
C GLU A 135 0.79 -12.16 10.59
N VAL A 136 1.59 -12.71 11.52
CA VAL A 136 2.08 -11.96 12.68
C VAL A 136 3.09 -10.93 12.22
N LEU A 137 4.03 -11.33 11.35
CA LEU A 137 5.04 -10.42 10.80
C LEU A 137 4.41 -9.28 10.01
N ARG A 138 3.42 -9.57 9.15
CA ARG A 138 2.67 -8.54 8.40
C ARG A 138 2.00 -7.53 9.33
N ARG A 139 1.40 -7.98 10.43
CA ARG A 139 0.76 -7.10 11.41
C ARG A 139 1.78 -6.18 12.08
N LYS A 140 2.92 -6.72 12.53
CA LYS A 140 4.02 -5.93 13.10
C LYS A 140 4.57 -4.91 12.10
N MET A 141 4.71 -5.29 10.83
CA MET A 141 5.10 -4.37 9.77
C MET A 141 4.05 -3.27 9.53
N GLN A 142 2.75 -3.58 9.60
CA GLN A 142 1.68 -2.58 9.48
C GLN A 142 1.68 -1.59 10.65
N GLU A 143 1.91 -2.07 11.87
CA GLU A 143 2.06 -1.22 13.07
C GLU A 143 3.24 -0.24 12.91
N CYS A 144 4.39 -0.73 12.44
CA CYS A 144 5.53 0.12 12.10
C CYS A 144 5.20 1.12 10.99
N ALA A 145 4.61 0.64 9.90
CA ALA A 145 4.27 1.46 8.74
C ALA A 145 3.29 2.58 9.08
N ALA A 146 2.30 2.33 9.94
CA ALA A 146 1.35 3.35 10.38
C ALA A 146 2.07 4.54 11.06
N ARG A 147 3.15 4.26 11.80
CA ARG A 147 3.96 5.28 12.46
C ARG A 147 4.97 5.95 11.52
N LEU A 148 5.52 5.22 10.56
CA LEU A 148 6.48 5.75 9.59
C LEU A 148 5.81 6.49 8.43
N ARG A 149 4.50 6.31 8.23
CA ARG A 149 3.74 6.86 7.10
C ARG A 149 3.97 8.36 6.87
N PRO A 150 3.99 9.24 7.89
CA PRO A 150 4.26 10.66 7.67
C PRO A 150 5.66 10.95 7.09
N GLN A 151 6.63 10.06 7.30
CA GLN A 151 8.00 10.18 6.80
C GLN A 151 8.20 9.51 5.44
N ILE A 152 7.40 8.49 5.12
CA ILE A 152 7.45 7.77 3.84
C ILE A 152 6.59 8.46 2.78
N ASP A 153 5.38 8.91 3.13
CA ASP A 153 4.43 9.57 2.23
C ASP A 153 4.66 11.10 2.14
N ALA A 154 5.86 11.60 2.47
CA ALA A 154 6.15 13.04 2.49
C ALA A 154 6.06 13.71 1.10
N ASP A 155 6.05 12.93 0.01
CA ASP A 155 5.73 13.44 -1.32
C ASP A 155 5.05 12.36 -2.21
N PRO A 156 3.70 12.25 -2.18
CA PRO A 156 2.97 11.36 -3.09
C PRO A 156 3.06 11.81 -4.56
N THR A 157 3.68 12.96 -4.84
CA THR A 157 3.93 13.49 -6.19
C THR A 157 5.41 13.42 -6.60
N ALA A 158 6.31 12.97 -5.72
CA ALA A 158 7.72 12.79 -6.03
C ALA A 158 7.88 11.67 -7.05
N ARG A 159 8.22 12.06 -8.27
CA ARG A 159 8.68 11.12 -9.30
C ARG A 159 10.03 10.56 -8.84
N VAL A 160 10.15 9.23 -8.78
CA VAL A 160 11.39 8.53 -8.39
C VAL A 160 12.60 9.03 -9.20
N THR A 161 12.49 9.07 -10.53
CA THR A 161 13.36 9.84 -11.45
C THR A 161 12.54 10.22 -12.69
N PRO A 162 12.78 11.37 -13.35
CA PRO A 162 12.05 11.74 -14.58
C PRO A 162 12.08 10.65 -15.66
N GLU A 163 13.24 10.02 -15.84
CA GLU A 163 13.49 9.01 -16.87
C GLU A 163 12.69 7.71 -16.65
N ALA A 164 12.33 7.40 -15.40
CA ALA A 164 11.51 6.24 -15.06
C ALA A 164 10.05 6.38 -15.52
N TYR A 165 9.59 7.60 -15.82
CA TYR A 165 8.22 7.88 -16.29
C TYR A 165 8.17 8.39 -17.73
N GLU A 166 9.30 8.79 -18.32
CA GLU A 166 9.39 9.22 -19.72
C GLU A 166 9.30 8.05 -20.72
N HIS A 167 9.65 6.83 -20.29
CA HIS A 167 9.68 5.65 -21.17
C HIS A 167 8.89 4.44 -20.66
N VAL A 168 8.37 4.49 -19.42
CA VAL A 168 7.55 3.40 -18.87
C VAL A 168 6.09 3.68 -19.18
N ASN A 169 5.63 3.04 -20.25
CA ASN A 169 4.23 2.77 -20.59
C ASN A 169 3.26 3.94 -20.40
N THR A 170 3.05 4.73 -21.44
CA THR A 170 1.99 5.75 -21.55
C THR A 170 0.58 5.17 -21.64
N ALA A 171 0.40 3.87 -21.38
CA ALA A 171 -0.93 3.30 -21.26
C ALA A 171 -1.65 3.99 -20.09
N ASP A 172 -2.75 4.65 -20.44
CA ASP A 172 -3.70 5.17 -19.48
C ASP A 172 -4.32 3.99 -18.71
N LEU A 173 -3.75 3.70 -17.54
CA LEU A 173 -4.24 2.65 -16.63
C LEU A 173 -5.50 3.08 -15.89
N THR A 174 -5.98 4.32 -16.09
CA THR A 174 -7.34 4.69 -15.74
C THR A 174 -8.24 4.33 -16.92
N GLU A 175 -9.05 3.27 -16.77
CA GLU A 175 -10.10 2.98 -17.73
C GLU A 175 -10.90 4.27 -17.99
N PRO A 176 -10.96 4.80 -19.22
CA PRO A 176 -11.62 6.07 -19.44
C PRO A 176 -13.10 5.90 -19.04
N PRO A 177 -13.63 6.75 -18.12
CA PRO A 177 -15.01 6.65 -17.62
C PRO A 177 -16.05 6.77 -18.75
N ALA A 178 -15.62 7.18 -19.94
CA ALA A 178 -16.38 7.21 -21.18
C ALA A 178 -17.12 5.89 -21.49
N ARG A 179 -16.55 4.72 -21.17
CA ARG A 179 -17.20 3.43 -21.47
C ARG A 179 -18.44 3.18 -20.60
N ARG A 180 -18.43 3.66 -19.35
CA ARG A 180 -19.60 3.62 -18.44
C ARG A 180 -20.61 4.72 -18.77
N LEU A 181 -20.15 5.89 -19.21
CA LEU A 181 -21.01 6.97 -19.68
C LEU A 181 -21.81 6.59 -20.94
N GLY A 182 -21.20 5.87 -21.89
CA GLY A 182 -21.90 5.40 -23.09
C GLY A 182 -23.07 4.48 -22.78
N ALA A 183 -22.90 3.53 -21.86
CA ALA A 183 -23.98 2.64 -21.42
C ALA A 183 -25.11 3.42 -20.73
N LEU A 184 -24.77 4.39 -19.87
CA LEU A 184 -25.75 5.25 -19.21
C LEU A 184 -26.57 6.09 -20.20
N LEU A 185 -25.92 6.63 -21.24
CA LEU A 185 -26.55 7.45 -22.28
C LEU A 185 -27.56 6.63 -23.11
N ILE A 186 -27.22 5.38 -23.43
CA ILE A 186 -28.12 4.45 -24.14
C ILE A 186 -29.37 4.16 -23.30
N VAL A 187 -29.19 3.89 -22.00
CA VAL A 187 -30.32 3.65 -21.08
C VAL A 187 -31.20 4.90 -20.95
N ALA A 188 -30.60 6.08 -20.80
CA ALA A 188 -31.32 7.35 -20.71
C ALA A 188 -32.10 7.65 -22.01
N ALA A 189 -31.50 7.43 -23.18
CA ALA A 189 -32.17 7.60 -24.47
C ALA A 189 -33.34 6.62 -24.65
N GLY A 190 -33.15 5.36 -24.24
CA GLY A 190 -34.22 4.35 -24.25
C GLY A 190 -35.40 4.76 -23.36
N LEU A 191 -35.13 5.25 -22.15
CA LEU A 191 -36.17 5.73 -21.23
C LEU A 191 -36.89 6.98 -21.75
N ALA A 192 -36.17 7.92 -22.37
CA ALA A 192 -36.77 9.10 -22.97
C ALA A 192 -37.71 8.72 -24.14
N LEU A 193 -37.30 7.76 -24.97
CA LEU A 193 -38.10 7.29 -26.10
C LEU A 193 -39.37 6.57 -25.63
N THR A 194 -39.29 5.71 -24.61
CA THR A 194 -40.47 5.03 -24.07
C THR A 194 -41.46 6.01 -23.45
N LEU A 195 -40.99 7.04 -22.73
CA LEU A 195 -41.84 8.12 -22.21
C LEU A 195 -42.53 8.90 -23.32
N LEU A 196 -41.82 9.21 -24.41
CA LEU A 196 -42.39 9.90 -25.58
C LEU A 196 -43.50 9.08 -26.24
N VAL A 197 -43.26 7.79 -26.46
CA VAL A 197 -44.26 6.89 -27.07
C VAL A 197 -45.48 6.74 -26.17
N ALA A 198 -45.28 6.52 -24.86
CA ALA A 198 -46.36 6.41 -23.90
C ALA A 198 -47.22 7.69 -23.87
N ASN A 199 -46.59 8.86 -23.89
CA ASN A 199 -47.29 10.14 -23.91
C ASN A 199 -48.07 10.34 -25.22
N ALA A 200 -47.51 9.97 -26.37
CA ALA A 200 -48.19 10.06 -27.66
C ALA A 200 -49.43 9.15 -27.73
N VAL A 201 -49.33 7.92 -27.23
CA VAL A 201 -50.47 6.98 -27.16
C VAL A 201 -51.55 7.52 -26.23
N ALA A 202 -51.17 7.98 -25.04
CA ALA A 202 -52.11 8.57 -24.08
C ALA A 202 -52.83 9.80 -24.67
N TYR A 203 -52.11 10.66 -25.40
CA TYR A 203 -52.69 11.82 -26.06
C TYR A 203 -53.71 11.44 -27.14
N ILE A 204 -53.42 10.43 -27.97
CA ILE A 204 -54.34 9.96 -29.01
C ILE A 204 -55.61 9.35 -28.39
N GLN A 205 -55.47 8.54 -27.34
CA GLN A 205 -56.60 7.95 -26.62
C GLN A 205 -57.48 9.04 -25.99
N LYS A 206 -56.87 10.01 -25.30
CA LYS A 206 -57.62 11.12 -24.68
C LYS A 206 -58.30 12.01 -25.71
N ARG A 207 -57.68 12.23 -26.88
CA ARG A 207 -58.32 12.96 -27.99
C ARG A 207 -59.53 12.22 -28.54
N ALA A 208 -59.47 10.89 -28.67
CA ALA A 208 -60.60 10.08 -29.12
C ALA A 208 -61.74 10.07 -28.10
N GLU A 209 -61.42 9.94 -26.81
CA GLU A 209 -62.39 10.00 -25.71
C GLU A 209 -63.08 11.38 -25.63
N LEU A 210 -62.32 12.46 -25.82
CA LEU A 210 -62.85 13.83 -25.85
C LEU A 210 -63.77 14.04 -27.06
N LYS A 211 -63.39 13.55 -28.24
CA LYS A 211 -64.22 13.65 -29.45
C LYS A 211 -65.54 12.88 -29.28
N SER A 212 -65.48 11.67 -28.73
CA SER A 212 -66.68 10.88 -28.41
C SER A 212 -67.59 11.61 -27.43
N SER A 213 -67.03 12.17 -26.36
CA SER A 213 -67.80 12.96 -25.38
C SER A 213 -68.44 14.20 -26.00
N LEU A 214 -67.72 14.89 -26.90
CA LEU A 214 -68.24 16.05 -27.62
C LEU A 214 -69.38 15.66 -28.57
N ASP A 215 -69.22 14.57 -29.32
CA ASP A 215 -70.26 14.05 -30.24
C ASP A 215 -71.54 13.66 -29.48
N VAL A 216 -71.41 13.11 -28.27
CA VAL A 216 -72.55 12.81 -27.39
C VAL A 216 -73.27 14.10 -26.96
N ILE A 217 -72.52 15.13 -26.55
CA ILE A 217 -73.10 16.43 -26.14
C ILE A 217 -73.79 17.12 -27.32
N ILE A 218 -73.18 17.12 -28.51
CA ILE A 218 -73.76 17.71 -29.73
C ILE A 218 -75.08 17.01 -30.07
N ARG A 219 -75.12 15.68 -30.08
CA ARG A 219 -76.35 14.92 -30.33
C ARG A 219 -77.44 15.16 -29.27
N ALA A 220 -77.04 15.31 -28.00
CA ALA A 220 -77.98 15.65 -26.94
C ALA A 220 -78.55 17.07 -27.13
N ALA A 221 -77.74 18.04 -27.55
CA ALA A 221 -78.18 19.39 -27.85
C ALA A 221 -79.14 19.45 -29.05
N GLU A 222 -78.86 18.69 -30.13
CA GLU A 222 -79.74 18.57 -31.30
C GLU A 222 -81.10 17.93 -30.93
N GLY A 223 -81.10 16.94 -30.02
CA GLY A 223 -82.33 16.31 -29.50
C GLY A 223 -83.21 17.24 -28.64
N VAL A 224 -82.60 18.18 -27.91
CA VAL A 224 -83.32 19.18 -27.10
C VAL A 224 -83.97 20.26 -27.99
N THR A 225 -83.36 20.63 -29.11
CA THR A 225 -83.98 21.55 -30.08
C THR A 225 -85.17 20.94 -30.83
N GLY A 226 -85.27 19.62 -30.93
CA GLY A 226 -86.39 18.91 -31.59
C GLY A 226 -87.66 18.77 -30.74
N THR A 227 -87.60 19.01 -29.42
CA THR A 227 -88.74 18.86 -28.50
C THR A 227 -89.27 20.19 -27.94
N GLY A 228 -88.68 21.32 -28.32
CA GLY A 228 -89.11 22.67 -27.91
C GLY A 228 -90.06 23.39 -28.88
N GLY A 229 -90.49 22.77 -29.98
CA GLY A 229 -91.23 23.43 -31.07
C GLY A 229 -92.41 22.61 -31.61
N ALA A 230 -93.35 22.23 -30.76
CA ALA A 230 -94.72 21.87 -31.16
C ALA A 230 -95.68 22.06 -29.96
N LYS A 231 -95.97 23.32 -29.66
CA LYS A 231 -97.29 23.74 -29.17
C LYS A 231 -97.96 24.48 -30.32
#